data_AF-A0A843TBC9-F1
#
_entry.id   AF-A0A843TBC9-F1
#
_cell.length_a   1.000
_cell.length_b   1.000
_cell.length_c   1.000
_cell.angle_alpha   90.00
_cell.angle_beta   90.00
_cell.angle_gamma   90.00
#
_symmetry.space_group_name_H-M   'P 1'
#
loop_
_entity.id
_entity.type
_entity.pdbx_description
1 polymer ?
#
loop_
_entity_poly.entity_id
_entity_poly.type
_entity_poly.pdbx_seq_one_letter_code
_entity_poly.pdbx_strand_id
1 'polypeptide(L)'
;MDTVKKVTKGDRASAIAAAAAKLLPRPFEDESAEIAAVSPELAESILKDARLILKLLEEDDSPEAISRLLNYLTQELLHEALPPEREREARWRLGSKGLLPSAAYEIRFDRRYKGVFNLARDRVTTAIRNSEAHEVVWSASDEDAAEGKNTLLVFTKEVTSRNGGLSYDLVLAGRDRDRLIVDGAFEVFPAGLRLGPYPGPLNLFEAFVEAFGVPISIPGRVPQKLILDATYSLPPSKRSLTDADMLNQLAPRLRTEAWQIASIRISPLGVVQVGYLFCIDLGKYKKSLEGHNKMD
;
A
#
# COMPACT_ATOMS: atom_id res chain seq x y z
N MET A 1 -1.00 27.20 -30.33
CA MET A 1 -1.03 25.79 -29.86
C MET A 1 -0.31 24.79 -30.78
N ASP A 2 0.08 25.16 -32.02
CA ASP A 2 0.74 24.24 -32.97
C ASP A 2 2.26 24.15 -32.84
N THR A 3 2.93 25.16 -32.28
CA THR A 3 4.40 25.19 -32.16
C THR A 3 4.91 24.19 -31.13
N VAL A 4 4.21 24.05 -30.00
CA VAL A 4 4.56 23.14 -28.89
C VAL A 4 4.31 21.66 -29.22
N LYS A 5 3.39 21.36 -30.15
CA LYS A 5 3.07 19.97 -30.56
C LYS A 5 4.01 19.39 -31.62
N LYS A 6 4.80 20.21 -32.31
CA LYS A 6 5.68 19.80 -33.42
C LYS A 6 7.11 19.46 -32.99
N VAL A 7 7.43 19.64 -31.71
CA VAL A 7 8.78 19.48 -31.17
C VAL A 7 8.92 18.11 -30.51
N THR A 8 10.07 17.45 -30.71
CA THR A 8 10.43 16.17 -30.06
C THR A 8 10.41 16.31 -28.54
N LYS A 9 9.92 15.29 -27.81
CA LYS A 9 9.74 15.35 -26.33
C LYS A 9 11.00 15.81 -25.56
N GLY A 10 12.20 15.38 -26.00
CA GLY A 10 13.47 15.77 -25.39
C GLY A 10 13.81 17.27 -25.55
N ASP A 11 13.41 17.87 -26.66
CA ASP A 11 13.65 19.28 -26.96
C ASP A 11 12.64 20.17 -26.22
N ARG A 12 11.42 19.66 -25.97
CA ARG A 12 10.41 20.38 -25.19
C ARG A 12 10.79 20.53 -23.72
N ALA A 13 11.24 19.48 -23.04
CA ALA A 13 11.67 19.56 -21.65
C ALA A 13 12.85 20.52 -21.46
N SER A 14 13.82 20.44 -22.38
CA SER A 14 14.99 21.33 -22.41
C SER A 14 14.61 22.79 -22.66
N ALA A 15 13.62 23.03 -23.53
CA ALA A 15 13.11 24.38 -23.80
C ALA A 15 12.29 24.98 -22.65
N ILE A 16 11.50 24.17 -21.94
CA ILE A 16 10.81 24.60 -20.71
C ILE A 16 11.83 24.93 -19.62
N ALA A 17 12.88 24.13 -19.48
CA ALA A 17 13.98 24.39 -18.53
C ALA A 17 14.70 25.71 -18.86
N ALA A 18 14.99 25.96 -20.14
CA ALA A 18 15.59 27.21 -20.60
C ALA A 18 14.67 28.43 -20.36
N ALA A 19 13.35 28.28 -20.57
CA ALA A 19 12.36 29.30 -20.26
C ALA A 19 12.32 29.63 -18.75
N ALA A 20 12.34 28.60 -17.89
CA ALA A 20 12.37 28.77 -16.44
C ALA A 20 13.67 29.44 -15.97
N ALA A 21 14.82 29.07 -16.55
CA ALA A 21 16.12 29.65 -16.24
C ALA A 21 16.23 31.14 -16.61
N LYS A 22 15.47 31.64 -17.60
CA LYS A 22 15.39 33.08 -17.92
C LYS A 22 14.66 33.88 -16.84
N LEU A 23 13.80 33.25 -16.04
CA LEU A 23 13.00 33.90 -14.99
C LEU A 23 13.70 33.90 -13.62
N LEU A 24 14.81 33.16 -13.47
CA LEU A 24 15.58 33.10 -12.23
C LEU A 24 16.54 34.30 -12.14
N PRO A 25 16.70 34.91 -10.96
CA PRO A 25 17.74 35.92 -10.75
C PRO A 25 19.11 35.30 -11.06
N ARG A 26 19.95 36.04 -11.80
CA ARG A 26 21.34 35.65 -12.10
C ARG A 26 22.29 36.45 -11.20
N PRO A 27 22.58 35.96 -9.97
CA PRO A 27 23.44 36.68 -9.05
C PRO A 27 24.92 36.74 -9.47
N PHE A 28 25.31 36.01 -10.52
CA PHE A 28 26.67 36.00 -11.06
C PHE A 28 26.59 36.26 -12.58
N GLU A 29 27.13 37.40 -13.03
CA GLU A 29 27.05 37.83 -14.43
C GLU A 29 28.06 37.15 -15.37
N ASP A 30 28.99 36.34 -14.85
CA ASP A 30 30.18 35.91 -15.62
C ASP A 30 30.27 34.43 -16.02
N GLU A 31 29.30 33.59 -15.71
CA GLU A 31 29.30 32.23 -16.25
C GLU A 31 28.11 32.05 -17.17
N SER A 32 28.42 32.07 -18.46
CA SER A 32 27.61 31.49 -19.52
C SER A 32 27.45 30.00 -19.21
N ALA A 33 26.55 29.70 -18.26
CA ALA A 33 26.03 28.37 -18.08
C ALA A 33 25.53 27.95 -19.45
N GLU A 34 26.18 26.96 -20.04
CA GLU A 34 25.73 26.22 -21.22
C GLU A 34 24.38 25.59 -20.89
N ILE A 35 23.33 26.40 -20.83
CA ILE A 35 21.95 25.94 -20.87
C ILE A 35 21.85 25.31 -22.25
N ALA A 36 21.83 23.98 -22.25
CA ALA A 36 21.96 23.08 -23.39
C ALA A 36 21.38 23.64 -24.70
N ALA A 37 22.06 23.34 -25.81
CA ALA A 37 21.79 23.73 -27.20
C ALA A 37 20.30 23.61 -27.64
N VAL A 38 19.46 24.52 -27.16
CA VAL A 38 18.05 24.66 -27.51
C VAL A 38 17.88 26.03 -28.13
N SER A 39 17.16 26.12 -29.25
CA SER A 39 17.00 27.41 -29.93
C SER A 39 16.33 28.42 -28.98
N PRO A 40 16.94 29.58 -28.70
CA PRO A 40 16.40 30.59 -27.77
C PRO A 40 15.00 31.07 -28.17
N GLU A 41 14.67 31.00 -29.46
CA GLU A 41 13.35 31.27 -30.04
C GLU A 41 12.25 30.36 -29.48
N LEU A 42 12.57 29.09 -29.18
CA LEU A 42 11.60 28.14 -28.64
C LEU A 42 11.26 28.44 -27.18
N ALA A 43 12.27 28.85 -26.39
CA ALA A 43 12.07 29.25 -25.01
C ALA A 43 11.21 30.52 -24.90
N GLU A 44 11.39 31.48 -25.82
CA GLU A 44 10.54 32.67 -25.92
C GLU A 44 9.11 32.35 -26.35
N SER A 45 8.94 31.45 -27.31
CA SER A 45 7.61 30.97 -27.69
C SER A 45 6.89 30.31 -26.52
N ILE A 46 7.58 29.51 -25.70
CA ILE A 46 7.01 28.85 -24.52
C ILE A 46 6.62 29.88 -23.45
N LEU A 47 7.45 30.89 -23.20
CA LEU A 47 7.13 31.97 -22.26
C LEU A 47 5.91 32.77 -22.71
N LYS A 48 5.81 33.08 -24.01
CA LYS A 48 4.67 33.78 -24.58
C LYS A 48 3.37 32.98 -24.44
N ASP A 49 3.42 31.69 -24.76
CA ASP A 49 2.28 30.79 -24.58
C ASP A 49 1.88 30.66 -23.09
N ALA A 50 2.85 30.54 -22.18
CA ALA A 50 2.62 30.47 -20.74
C ALA A 50 1.95 31.75 -20.21
N ARG A 51 2.41 32.93 -20.64
CA ARG A 51 1.79 34.23 -20.30
C ARG A 51 0.34 34.30 -20.80
N LEU A 52 0.09 33.86 -22.03
CA LEU A 52 -1.25 33.81 -22.61
C LEU A 52 -2.20 32.90 -21.81
N ILE A 53 -1.74 31.71 -21.42
CA ILE A 53 -2.51 30.74 -20.62
C ILE A 53 -2.84 31.30 -19.24
N LEU A 54 -1.86 31.92 -18.58
CA LEU A 54 -2.01 32.51 -17.25
C LEU A 54 -2.73 33.87 -17.26
N LYS A 55 -3.04 34.40 -18.45
CA LYS A 55 -3.64 35.72 -18.69
C LYS A 55 -2.80 36.86 -18.09
N LEU A 56 -1.48 36.75 -18.22
CA LEU A 56 -0.53 37.78 -17.81
C LEU A 56 -0.25 38.74 -18.98
N LEU A 57 0.00 40.01 -18.67
CA LEU A 57 0.42 40.97 -19.68
C LEU A 57 1.86 40.66 -20.12
N GLU A 58 2.20 41.03 -21.36
CA GLU A 58 3.51 40.72 -21.95
C GLU A 58 4.66 41.48 -21.26
N GLU A 59 4.36 42.57 -20.56
CA GLU A 59 5.32 43.44 -19.86
C GLU A 59 5.22 43.32 -18.33
N ASP A 60 4.40 42.40 -17.81
CA ASP A 60 4.25 42.19 -16.37
C ASP A 60 5.39 41.32 -15.80
N ASP A 61 6.38 42.00 -15.26
CA ASP A 61 7.53 41.42 -14.56
C ASP A 61 7.41 41.55 -13.03
N SER A 62 6.19 41.69 -12.52
CA SER A 62 5.95 41.70 -11.06
C SER A 62 6.39 40.36 -10.43
N PRO A 63 6.84 40.36 -9.16
CA PRO A 63 7.22 39.12 -8.46
C PRO A 63 6.10 38.07 -8.44
N GLU A 64 4.84 38.51 -8.43
CA GLU A 64 3.67 37.63 -8.47
C GLU A 64 3.50 36.96 -9.84
N ALA A 65 3.65 37.72 -10.94
CA ALA A 65 3.61 37.19 -12.30
C ALA A 65 4.74 36.19 -12.57
N ILE A 66 5.97 36.52 -12.13
CA ILE A 66 7.13 35.62 -12.23
C ILE A 66 6.91 34.33 -11.44
N SER A 67 6.39 34.41 -10.21
CA SER A 67 6.08 33.25 -9.39
C SER A 67 5.03 32.33 -10.04
N ARG A 68 3.97 32.92 -10.63
CA ARG A 68 2.94 32.16 -11.37
C ARG A 68 3.52 31.49 -12.61
N LEU A 69 4.38 32.18 -13.36
CA LEU A 69 5.07 31.61 -14.53
C LEU A 69 6.00 30.46 -14.13
N LEU A 70 6.84 30.64 -13.11
CA LEU A 70 7.73 29.59 -12.61
C LEU A 70 6.96 28.35 -12.14
N ASN A 71 5.88 28.55 -11.39
CA ASN A 71 5.02 27.44 -10.96
C ASN A 71 4.43 26.69 -12.15
N TYR A 72 3.91 27.40 -13.16
CA TYR A 72 3.36 26.77 -14.37
C TYR A 72 4.43 25.99 -15.14
N LEU A 73 5.58 26.60 -15.42
CA LEU A 73 6.68 25.94 -16.14
C LEU A 73 7.21 24.73 -15.36
N THR A 74 7.28 24.81 -14.03
CA THR A 74 7.68 23.68 -13.19
C THR A 74 6.68 22.52 -13.31
N GLN A 75 5.38 22.79 -13.32
CA GLN A 75 4.35 21.77 -13.52
C GLN A 75 4.43 21.12 -14.90
N GLU A 76 4.63 21.91 -15.96
CA GLU A 76 4.84 21.39 -17.32
C GLU A 76 6.13 20.56 -17.42
N LEU A 77 7.21 20.99 -16.78
CA LEU A 77 8.47 20.27 -16.76
C LEU A 77 8.35 18.95 -15.99
N LEU A 78 7.61 18.94 -14.88
CA LEU A 78 7.26 17.72 -14.14
C LEU A 78 6.42 16.77 -15.01
N HIS A 79 5.46 17.29 -15.77
CA HIS A 79 4.62 16.49 -16.66
C HIS A 79 5.42 15.85 -17.81
N GLU A 80 6.39 16.56 -18.37
CA GLU A 80 7.27 16.03 -19.44
C GLU A 80 8.35 15.08 -18.89
N ALA A 81 8.94 15.39 -17.72
CA ALA A 81 9.98 14.56 -17.11
C ALA A 81 9.42 13.25 -16.53
N LEU A 82 8.25 13.32 -15.88
CA LEU A 82 7.49 12.21 -15.32
C LEU A 82 6.07 12.21 -15.91
N PRO A 83 5.90 11.70 -17.14
CA PRO A 83 4.59 11.42 -17.67
C PRO A 83 3.82 10.52 -16.67
N PRO A 84 2.50 10.67 -16.52
CA PRO A 84 1.69 9.84 -15.62
C PRO A 84 1.87 8.33 -15.82
N GLU A 85 2.21 7.92 -17.03
CA GLU A 85 2.57 6.54 -17.40
C GLU A 85 3.86 6.07 -16.70
N ARG A 86 4.90 6.92 -16.68
CA ARG A 86 6.17 6.63 -15.98
C ARG A 86 5.99 6.66 -14.47
N GLU A 87 5.17 7.57 -13.93
CA GLU A 87 4.87 7.57 -12.50
C GLU A 87 4.16 6.26 -12.11
N ARG A 88 3.16 5.84 -12.89
CA ARG A 88 2.45 4.58 -12.67
C ARG A 88 3.39 3.39 -12.76
N GLU A 89 4.27 3.36 -13.76
CA GLU A 89 5.27 2.30 -13.91
C GLU A 89 6.26 2.29 -12.72
N ALA A 90 6.73 3.46 -12.28
CA ALA A 90 7.61 3.57 -11.13
C ALA A 90 6.93 3.08 -9.84
N ARG A 91 5.68 3.50 -9.59
CA ARG A 91 4.87 3.01 -8.47
C ARG A 91 4.67 1.49 -8.54
N TRP A 92 4.33 0.98 -9.71
CA TRP A 92 4.16 -0.46 -9.95
C TRP A 92 5.45 -1.24 -9.64
N ARG A 93 6.60 -0.74 -10.08
CA ARG A 93 7.92 -1.35 -9.82
C ARG A 93 8.31 -1.30 -8.35
N LEU A 94 8.14 -0.14 -7.70
CA LEU A 94 8.44 0.03 -6.28
C LEU A 94 7.49 -0.80 -5.41
N GLY A 95 6.20 -0.81 -5.76
CA GLY A 95 5.16 -1.60 -5.09
C GLY A 95 5.43 -3.10 -5.21
N SER A 96 5.82 -3.59 -6.39
CA SER A 96 6.19 -5.01 -6.59
C SER A 96 7.41 -5.41 -5.74
N LYS A 97 8.35 -4.50 -5.52
CA LYS A 97 9.51 -4.73 -4.64
C LYS A 97 9.24 -4.49 -3.15
N GLY A 98 8.06 -3.98 -2.78
CA GLY A 98 7.73 -3.65 -1.40
C GLY A 98 8.45 -2.40 -0.89
N LEU A 99 9.00 -1.59 -1.79
CA LEU A 99 9.75 -0.37 -1.49
C LEU A 99 8.87 0.89 -1.54
N LEU A 100 7.60 0.74 -1.91
CA LEU A 100 6.65 1.84 -1.92
C LEU A 100 6.25 2.17 -0.47
N PRO A 101 6.26 3.44 -0.05
CA PRO A 101 5.76 3.82 1.28
C PRO A 101 4.28 3.48 1.45
N SER A 102 3.84 3.10 2.65
CA SER A 102 2.45 2.73 2.96
C SER A 102 1.42 3.75 2.47
N ALA A 103 1.73 5.05 2.59
CA ALA A 103 0.87 6.14 2.16
C ALA A 103 0.69 6.25 0.63
N ALA A 104 1.61 5.69 -0.15
CA ALA A 104 1.62 5.79 -1.61
C ALA A 104 0.90 4.63 -2.32
N TYR A 105 0.53 3.56 -1.59
CA TYR A 105 -0.27 2.48 -2.14
C TYR A 105 -1.72 2.90 -2.43
N GLU A 106 -2.29 2.33 -3.49
CA GLU A 106 -3.73 2.34 -3.72
C GLU A 106 -4.40 1.32 -2.77
N ILE A 107 -5.17 1.81 -1.79
CA ILE A 107 -5.87 0.95 -0.82
C ILE A 107 -7.21 0.51 -1.42
N ARG A 108 -7.40 -0.80 -1.50
CA ARG A 108 -8.64 -1.45 -1.98
C ARG A 108 -9.22 -2.32 -0.89
N PHE A 109 -10.55 -2.38 -0.83
CA PHE A 109 -11.27 -3.22 0.11
C PHE A 109 -11.87 -4.41 -0.63
N ASP A 110 -11.62 -5.62 -0.13
CA ASP A 110 -12.27 -6.81 -0.67
C ASP A 110 -13.80 -6.70 -0.56
N ARG A 111 -14.53 -7.38 -1.45
CA ARG A 111 -16.00 -7.37 -1.43
C ARG A 111 -16.55 -7.92 -0.11
N ARG A 112 -15.85 -8.87 0.52
CA ARG A 112 -16.22 -9.48 1.80
C ARG A 112 -16.02 -8.53 3.00
N TYR A 113 -15.39 -7.38 2.80
CA TYR A 113 -15.15 -6.42 3.88
C TYR A 113 -16.46 -5.88 4.50
N LYS A 114 -17.51 -5.70 3.70
CA LYS A 114 -18.80 -5.22 4.20
C LYS A 114 -19.48 -6.30 5.05
N GLY A 115 -19.70 -6.01 6.33
CA GLY A 115 -20.53 -6.81 7.25
C GLY A 115 -19.77 -7.78 8.17
N VAL A 116 -18.45 -7.91 7.98
CA VAL A 116 -17.60 -8.80 8.78
C VAL A 116 -16.76 -8.04 9.81
N PHE A 117 -16.29 -6.85 9.45
CA PHE A 117 -15.33 -6.07 10.23
C PHE A 117 -15.97 -4.87 10.94
N ASN A 118 -15.40 -4.48 12.08
CA ASN A 118 -15.93 -3.40 12.92
C ASN A 118 -15.40 -2.00 12.55
N LEU A 119 -14.36 -1.92 11.71
CA LEU A 119 -13.71 -0.65 11.38
C LEU A 119 -14.28 -0.02 10.09
N ALA A 120 -14.55 1.28 10.14
CA ALA A 120 -14.93 2.05 8.96
C ALA A 120 -13.77 2.13 7.95
N ARG A 121 -14.09 2.20 6.65
CA ARG A 121 -13.07 2.24 5.58
C ARG A 121 -12.10 3.42 5.73
N ASP A 122 -12.59 4.57 6.15
CA ASP A 122 -11.74 5.76 6.35
C ASP A 122 -10.80 5.59 7.54
N ARG A 123 -11.28 4.95 8.62
CA ARG A 123 -10.45 4.58 9.79
C ARG A 123 -9.35 3.61 9.38
N VAL A 124 -9.67 2.57 8.60
CA VAL A 124 -8.68 1.61 8.07
C VAL A 124 -7.69 2.28 7.13
N THR A 125 -8.16 3.13 6.22
CA THR A 125 -7.30 3.88 5.30
C THR A 125 -6.31 4.75 6.09
N THR A 126 -6.80 5.41 7.14
CA THR A 126 -5.97 6.22 8.04
C THR A 126 -4.98 5.35 8.81
N ALA A 127 -5.38 4.17 9.28
CA ALA A 127 -4.51 3.23 9.99
C ALA A 127 -3.36 2.72 9.09
N ILE A 128 -3.63 2.45 7.80
CA ILE A 128 -2.57 2.03 6.85
C ILE A 128 -1.64 3.20 6.50
N ARG A 129 -2.20 4.37 6.15
CA ARG A 129 -1.39 5.51 5.68
C ARG A 129 -0.54 6.12 6.79
N ASN A 130 -1.05 6.12 8.01
CA ASN A 130 -0.41 6.70 9.18
C ASN A 130 -0.06 5.61 10.21
N SER A 131 0.26 4.39 9.76
CA SER A 131 0.69 3.32 10.66
C SER A 131 2.01 3.71 11.31
N GLU A 132 2.11 3.55 12.62
CA GLU A 132 3.39 3.74 13.33
C GLU A 132 4.40 2.67 12.95
N ALA A 133 3.90 1.45 12.71
CA ALA A 133 4.68 0.32 12.25
C ALA A 133 3.83 -0.57 11.34
N HIS A 134 4.51 -1.24 10.41
CA HIS A 134 3.96 -2.35 9.66
C HIS A 134 5.02 -3.44 9.53
N GLU A 135 4.58 -4.69 9.49
CA GLU A 135 5.47 -5.84 9.33
C GLU A 135 4.98 -6.74 8.20
N VAL A 136 5.95 -7.29 7.46
CA VAL A 136 5.72 -8.32 6.45
C VAL A 136 5.81 -9.67 7.14
N VAL A 137 4.70 -10.40 7.20
CA VAL A 137 4.64 -11.68 7.94
C VAL A 137 5.25 -12.82 7.14
N TRP A 138 5.06 -12.82 5.81
CA TRP A 138 5.60 -13.88 4.97
C TRP A 138 5.69 -13.47 3.49
N SER A 139 6.60 -14.14 2.78
CA SER A 139 6.58 -14.24 1.32
C SER A 139 7.01 -15.64 0.87
N ALA A 140 6.30 -16.20 -0.11
CA ALA A 140 6.39 -17.63 -0.45
C ALA A 140 7.71 -18.11 -1.01
N SER A 141 8.39 -17.19 -1.65
CA SER A 141 9.66 -17.38 -2.32
C SER A 141 10.21 -16.00 -2.64
N ASP A 142 11.50 -15.89 -2.94
CA ASP A 142 12.09 -14.63 -3.41
C ASP A 142 11.41 -14.14 -4.70
N GLU A 143 10.92 -15.05 -5.54
CA GLU A 143 10.17 -14.73 -6.76
C GLU A 143 8.76 -14.18 -6.44
N ASP A 144 8.03 -14.83 -5.54
CA ASP A 144 6.70 -14.35 -5.11
C ASP A 144 6.82 -13.03 -4.32
N ALA A 145 7.91 -12.85 -3.57
CA ALA A 145 8.25 -11.59 -2.89
C ALA A 145 8.49 -10.45 -3.87
N ALA A 146 9.22 -10.74 -4.96
CA ALA A 146 9.52 -9.80 -6.02
C ALA A 146 8.29 -9.38 -6.84
N GLU A 147 7.28 -10.26 -6.93
CA GLU A 147 5.99 -9.96 -7.56
C GLU A 147 4.93 -9.43 -6.58
N GLY A 148 5.24 -9.43 -5.28
CA GLY A 148 4.33 -9.05 -4.20
C GLY A 148 3.18 -10.03 -3.96
N LYS A 149 3.18 -11.18 -4.63
CA LYS A 149 2.14 -12.20 -4.45
C LYS A 149 2.27 -12.83 -3.07
N ASN A 150 1.13 -13.23 -2.51
CA ASN A 150 1.06 -14.00 -1.27
C ASN A 150 1.75 -13.34 -0.07
N THR A 151 1.86 -12.01 -0.06
CA THR A 151 2.45 -11.25 1.05
C THR A 151 1.34 -10.79 1.98
N LEU A 152 1.42 -11.15 3.27
CA LEU A 152 0.56 -10.59 4.32
C LEU A 152 1.29 -9.44 5.01
N LEU A 153 0.70 -8.26 4.93
CA LEU A 153 1.13 -7.07 5.66
C LEU A 153 0.21 -6.87 6.86
N VAL A 154 0.82 -6.64 8.02
CA VAL A 154 0.13 -6.31 9.27
C VAL A 154 0.43 -4.86 9.60
N PHE A 155 -0.61 -4.04 9.68
CA PHE A 155 -0.52 -2.66 10.11
C PHE A 155 -1.16 -2.52 11.47
N THR A 156 -0.54 -1.72 12.32
CA THR A 156 -1.13 -1.33 13.61
C THR A 156 -1.14 0.16 13.77
N LYS A 157 -2.20 0.65 14.41
CA LYS A 157 -2.29 2.04 14.83
C LYS A 157 -2.89 2.11 16.22
N GLU A 158 -2.23 2.81 17.13
CA GLU A 158 -2.79 3.13 18.43
C GLU A 158 -3.95 4.12 18.29
N VAL A 159 -5.04 3.83 18.98
CA VAL A 159 -6.24 4.66 18.99
C VAL A 159 -6.78 4.76 20.42
N THR A 160 -7.00 5.98 20.88
CA THR A 160 -7.77 6.21 22.09
C THR A 160 -9.23 5.89 21.82
N SER A 161 -9.78 4.88 22.50
CA SER A 161 -11.19 4.53 22.38
C SER A 161 -12.08 5.62 22.99
N ARG A 162 -13.39 5.57 22.71
CA ARG A 162 -14.34 6.64 23.11
C ARG A 162 -14.37 6.92 24.62
N ASN A 163 -14.07 5.90 25.42
CA ASN A 163 -13.99 5.95 26.89
C ASN A 163 -12.61 6.41 27.42
N GLY A 164 -11.68 6.81 26.55
CA GLY A 164 -10.30 7.14 26.94
C GLY A 164 -9.39 5.93 27.14
N GLY A 165 -9.90 4.71 26.93
CA GLY A 165 -9.12 3.48 26.95
C GLY A 165 -8.14 3.36 25.77
N LEU A 166 -7.17 2.48 25.94
CA LEU A 166 -6.22 2.15 24.88
C LEU A 166 -6.81 1.05 23.98
N SER A 167 -6.80 1.28 22.67
CA SER A 167 -7.14 0.28 21.66
C SER A 167 -6.16 0.35 20.49
N TYR A 168 -6.10 -0.72 19.71
CA TYR A 168 -5.29 -0.80 18.50
C TYR A 168 -6.17 -1.14 17.30
N ASP A 169 -6.01 -0.40 16.21
CA ASP A 169 -6.50 -0.81 14.90
C ASP A 169 -5.49 -1.79 14.30
N LEU A 170 -5.87 -3.06 14.22
CA LEU A 170 -5.12 -4.13 13.58
C LEU A 170 -5.68 -4.36 12.17
N VAL A 171 -4.87 -4.05 11.15
CA VAL A 171 -5.28 -4.18 9.74
C VAL A 171 -4.39 -5.18 9.02
N LEU A 172 -5.04 -6.12 8.34
CA LEU A 172 -4.42 -7.18 7.56
C LEU A 172 -4.67 -6.91 6.09
N ALA A 173 -3.60 -6.83 5.30
CA ALA A 173 -3.72 -6.58 3.87
C ALA A 173 -2.76 -7.45 3.04
N GLY A 174 -3.27 -7.96 1.94
CA GLY A 174 -2.48 -8.51 0.85
C GLY A 174 -1.85 -7.41 0.01
N ARG A 175 -0.64 -7.66 -0.50
CA ARG A 175 0.01 -6.80 -1.50
C ARG A 175 -0.32 -7.30 -2.90
N ASP A 176 -0.71 -6.39 -3.79
CA ASP A 176 -0.80 -6.62 -5.23
C ASP A 176 -0.11 -5.43 -5.92
N ARG A 177 1.22 -5.53 -6.03
CA ARG A 177 2.06 -4.52 -6.66
C ARG A 177 1.92 -3.14 -6.00
N ASP A 178 1.34 -2.14 -6.66
CA ASP A 178 1.08 -0.79 -6.13
C ASP A 178 -0.23 -0.68 -5.32
N ARG A 179 -0.90 -1.81 -5.06
CA ARG A 179 -2.15 -1.89 -4.30
C ARG A 179 -1.99 -2.67 -3.00
N LEU A 180 -2.74 -2.23 -2.00
CA LEU A 180 -3.00 -2.99 -0.78
C LEU A 180 -4.46 -3.42 -0.77
N ILE A 181 -4.70 -4.73 -0.74
CA ILE A 181 -6.02 -5.32 -0.66
C ILE A 181 -6.28 -5.62 0.82
N VAL A 182 -7.15 -4.84 1.44
CA VAL A 182 -7.54 -5.03 2.84
C VAL A 182 -8.35 -6.32 2.93
N ASP A 183 -7.75 -7.32 3.58
CA ASP A 183 -8.40 -8.60 3.81
C ASP A 183 -9.22 -8.53 5.10
N GLY A 184 -8.70 -7.91 6.17
CA GLY A 184 -9.43 -7.74 7.42
C GLY A 184 -8.95 -6.60 8.30
N ALA A 185 -9.84 -6.13 9.17
CA ALA A 185 -9.56 -5.01 10.05
C ALA A 185 -10.31 -5.17 11.39
N PHE A 186 -9.58 -5.06 12.49
CA PHE A 186 -10.05 -5.36 13.83
C PHE A 186 -9.67 -4.23 14.78
N GLU A 187 -10.61 -3.86 15.63
CA GLU A 187 -10.31 -3.09 16.84
C GLU A 187 -9.91 -4.07 17.94
N VAL A 188 -8.74 -3.86 18.53
CA VAL A 188 -8.12 -4.78 19.48
C VAL A 188 -7.91 -4.06 20.80
N PHE A 189 -8.56 -4.56 21.85
CA PHE A 189 -8.36 -4.07 23.21
C PHE A 189 -7.23 -4.86 23.86
N PRO A 190 -6.20 -4.21 24.43
CA PRO A 190 -5.09 -4.89 25.10
C PRO A 190 -5.54 -5.68 26.33
N ALA A 191 -6.63 -5.24 26.97
CA ALA A 191 -7.23 -5.93 28.10
C ALA A 191 -7.65 -7.36 27.71
N GLY A 192 -6.95 -8.36 28.26
CA GLY A 192 -7.19 -9.77 27.96
C GLY A 192 -6.23 -10.38 26.92
N LEU A 193 -5.35 -9.57 26.32
CA LEU A 193 -4.25 -10.05 25.49
C LEU A 193 -2.95 -10.12 26.29
N ARG A 194 -2.13 -11.13 25.99
CA ARG A 194 -0.78 -11.26 26.55
C ARG A 194 0.18 -10.49 25.65
N LEU A 195 0.28 -9.18 25.85
CA LEU A 195 1.17 -8.30 25.10
C LEU A 195 2.40 -7.93 25.93
N GLY A 196 3.54 -7.79 25.26
CA GLY A 196 4.73 -7.17 25.85
C GLY A 196 4.57 -5.65 26.01
N PRO A 197 5.57 -4.96 26.60
CA PRO A 197 5.50 -3.51 26.86
C PRO A 197 5.43 -2.65 25.57
N TYR A 198 5.92 -3.17 24.44
CA TYR A 198 5.87 -2.51 23.14
C TYR A 198 5.42 -3.53 22.09
N PRO A 199 4.10 -3.73 21.90
CA PRO A 199 3.60 -4.71 20.96
C PRO A 199 3.83 -4.22 19.54
N GLY A 200 4.80 -4.82 18.84
CA GLY A 200 4.94 -4.67 17.39
C GLY A 200 3.73 -5.26 16.64
N PRO A 201 3.53 -4.91 15.36
CA PRO A 201 2.42 -5.39 14.55
C PRO A 201 2.22 -6.91 14.58
N LEU A 202 3.29 -7.69 14.39
CA LEU A 202 3.21 -9.15 14.41
C LEU A 202 2.85 -9.68 15.80
N ASN A 203 3.45 -9.16 16.86
CA ASN A 203 3.14 -9.59 18.23
C ASN A 203 1.68 -9.33 18.60
N LEU A 204 1.13 -8.17 18.20
CA LEU A 204 -0.29 -7.87 18.40
C LEU A 204 -1.17 -8.84 17.60
N PHE A 205 -0.81 -9.11 16.35
CA PHE A 205 -1.51 -10.07 15.51
C PHE A 205 -1.49 -11.50 16.09
N GLU A 206 -0.33 -11.97 16.54
CA GLU A 206 -0.17 -13.28 17.17
C GLU A 206 -1.01 -13.39 18.44
N ALA A 207 -0.98 -12.38 19.32
CA ALA A 207 -1.80 -12.34 20.52
C ALA A 207 -3.30 -12.30 20.19
N PHE A 208 -3.69 -11.56 19.15
CA PHE A 208 -5.06 -11.51 18.66
C PHE A 208 -5.52 -12.88 18.14
N VAL A 209 -4.71 -13.54 17.31
CA VAL A 209 -5.00 -14.89 16.81
C VAL A 209 -4.99 -15.91 17.96
N GLU A 210 -4.15 -15.76 18.97
CA GLU A 210 -4.18 -16.64 20.13
C GLU A 210 -5.47 -16.46 20.94
N ALA A 211 -5.95 -15.23 21.11
CA ALA A 211 -7.19 -14.95 21.83
C ALA A 211 -8.43 -15.39 21.07
N PHE A 212 -8.53 -15.10 19.77
CA PHE A 212 -9.77 -15.27 18.99
C PHE A 212 -9.68 -16.36 17.92
N GLY A 213 -8.50 -16.93 17.70
CA GLY A 213 -8.28 -17.92 16.67
C GLY A 213 -8.82 -19.30 17.03
N VAL A 214 -9.19 -20.04 15.99
CA VAL A 214 -9.61 -21.44 16.07
C VAL A 214 -8.42 -22.35 15.76
N PRO A 215 -8.14 -23.39 16.56
CA PRO A 215 -7.06 -24.33 16.27
C PRO A 215 -7.27 -25.03 14.91
N ILE A 216 -6.23 -25.00 14.08
CA ILE A 216 -6.16 -25.59 12.74
C ILE A 216 -5.22 -26.79 12.82
N SER A 217 -5.63 -27.92 12.23
CA SER A 217 -4.85 -29.15 12.25
C SER A 217 -4.24 -29.41 10.88
N ILE A 218 -2.90 -29.44 10.82
CA ILE A 218 -2.16 -29.96 9.67
C ILE A 218 -1.75 -31.42 9.97
N PRO A 219 -1.86 -32.35 9.01
CA PRO A 219 -1.41 -33.73 9.20
C PRO A 219 0.02 -33.83 9.77
N GLY A 220 0.17 -34.58 10.86
CA GLY A 220 1.47 -34.80 11.51
C GLY A 220 1.97 -33.63 12.37
N ARG A 221 1.18 -32.58 12.58
CA ARG A 221 1.52 -31.45 13.46
C ARG A 221 0.50 -31.28 14.58
N VAL A 222 0.93 -30.67 15.68
CA VAL A 222 0.03 -30.26 16.76
C VAL A 222 -0.89 -29.15 16.25
N PRO A 223 -2.18 -29.13 16.61
CA PRO A 223 -3.08 -28.05 16.22
C PRO A 223 -2.58 -26.68 16.68
N GLN A 224 -2.59 -25.70 15.78
CA GLN A 224 -2.14 -24.33 16.01
C GLN A 224 -3.18 -23.33 15.50
N LYS A 225 -3.33 -22.18 16.16
CA LYS A 225 -4.29 -21.14 15.72
C LYS A 225 -3.73 -20.27 14.60
N LEU A 226 -2.42 -20.07 14.59
CA LEU A 226 -1.66 -19.40 13.55
C LEU A 226 -0.62 -20.37 13.02
N ILE A 227 -0.58 -20.54 11.70
CA ILE A 227 0.43 -21.33 11.01
C ILE A 227 1.18 -20.39 10.10
N LEU A 228 2.48 -20.23 10.34
CA LEU A 228 3.40 -19.49 9.49
C LEU A 228 4.40 -20.47 8.89
N ASP A 229 4.70 -20.29 7.61
CA ASP A 229 5.74 -21.00 6.85
C ASP A 229 5.81 -22.52 7.13
N ALA A 230 4.73 -23.23 6.80
CA ALA A 230 4.63 -24.67 7.02
C ALA A 230 4.63 -25.43 5.69
N THR A 231 5.49 -26.44 5.59
CA THR A 231 5.50 -27.37 4.46
C THR A 231 5.13 -28.78 4.92
N TYR A 232 4.30 -29.48 4.13
CA TYR A 232 3.98 -30.90 4.32
C TYR A 232 3.60 -31.57 3.00
N SER A 233 3.66 -32.90 2.96
CA SER A 233 3.34 -33.69 1.76
C SER A 233 1.94 -34.28 1.81
N LEU A 234 1.21 -34.20 0.70
CA LEU A 234 -0.06 -34.89 0.52
C LEU A 234 0.15 -36.36 0.18
N PRO A 235 -0.70 -37.27 0.70
CA PRO A 235 -0.71 -38.65 0.25
C PRO A 235 -1.07 -38.70 -1.25
N PRO A 236 -0.63 -39.74 -2.00
CA PRO A 236 -0.88 -39.86 -3.44
C PRO A 236 -2.37 -39.70 -3.82
N SER A 237 -3.28 -40.19 -2.96
CA SER A 237 -4.74 -40.09 -3.15
C SER A 237 -5.31 -38.67 -3.08
N LYS A 238 -4.52 -37.68 -2.65
CA LYS A 238 -4.94 -36.28 -2.46
C LYS A 238 -4.16 -35.28 -3.32
N ARG A 239 -3.34 -35.75 -4.26
CA ARG A 239 -2.52 -34.86 -5.11
C ARG A 239 -3.32 -34.01 -6.10
N SER A 240 -4.59 -34.36 -6.37
CA SER A 240 -5.46 -33.60 -7.27
C SER A 240 -6.28 -32.50 -6.58
N LEU A 241 -6.04 -32.22 -5.29
CA LEU A 241 -6.81 -31.20 -4.57
C LEU A 241 -6.44 -29.79 -5.05
N THR A 242 -7.44 -28.93 -5.18
CA THR A 242 -7.24 -27.50 -5.42
C THR A 242 -6.90 -26.77 -4.12
N ASP A 243 -6.40 -25.54 -4.21
CA ASP A 243 -6.17 -24.68 -3.03
C ASP A 243 -7.45 -24.51 -2.19
N ALA A 244 -8.61 -24.42 -2.86
CA ALA A 244 -9.90 -24.32 -2.19
C ALA A 244 -10.29 -25.62 -1.46
N ASP A 245 -10.02 -26.79 -2.05
CA ASP A 245 -10.27 -28.07 -1.38
C ASP A 245 -9.36 -28.24 -0.16
N MET A 246 -8.09 -27.82 -0.29
CA MET A 246 -7.14 -27.84 0.80
C MET A 246 -7.56 -26.91 1.94
N LEU A 247 -8.02 -25.70 1.62
CA LEU A 247 -8.53 -24.75 2.60
C LEU A 247 -9.69 -25.36 3.41
N ASN A 248 -10.64 -25.98 2.70
CA ASN A 248 -11.78 -26.68 3.30
C ASN A 248 -11.35 -27.91 4.12
N GLN A 249 -10.25 -28.57 3.78
CA GLN A 249 -9.78 -29.71 4.55
C GLN A 249 -9.04 -29.29 5.82
N LEU A 250 -8.24 -28.22 5.76
CA LEU A 250 -7.43 -27.73 6.88
C LEU A 250 -8.26 -26.99 7.92
N ALA A 251 -9.26 -26.24 7.48
CA ALA A 251 -10.22 -25.57 8.33
C ALA A 251 -11.64 -26.01 7.93
N PRO A 252 -12.03 -27.26 8.26
CA PRO A 252 -13.33 -27.80 7.88
C PRO A 252 -14.42 -26.89 8.41
N ARG A 253 -15.15 -26.25 7.47
CA ARG A 253 -16.22 -25.25 7.67
C ARG A 253 -16.44 -24.94 9.13
N LEU A 254 -15.52 -24.16 9.69
CA LEU A 254 -15.76 -23.53 10.97
C LEU A 254 -17.05 -22.73 10.79
N ARG A 255 -17.89 -22.73 11.85
CA ARG A 255 -19.28 -22.24 11.86
C ARG A 255 -19.48 -20.98 11.02
N THR A 256 -20.71 -20.67 10.62
CA THR A 256 -21.13 -19.50 9.80
C THR A 256 -20.56 -18.11 10.21
N GLU A 257 -19.81 -18.01 11.31
CA GLU A 257 -19.20 -16.80 11.87
C GLU A 257 -17.67 -16.90 11.97
N ALA A 258 -17.01 -17.70 11.14
CA ALA A 258 -15.56 -17.77 11.09
C ALA A 258 -15.01 -16.91 9.94
N TRP A 259 -13.93 -16.16 10.21
CA TRP A 259 -13.18 -15.47 9.17
C TRP A 259 -11.82 -16.12 8.96
N GLN A 260 -11.57 -16.56 7.74
CA GLN A 260 -10.39 -17.33 7.39
C GLN A 260 -9.57 -16.60 6.33
N ILE A 261 -8.27 -16.57 6.55
CA ILE A 261 -7.27 -16.16 5.58
C ILE A 261 -6.27 -17.30 5.42
N ALA A 262 -5.87 -17.57 4.18
CA ALA A 262 -4.76 -18.46 3.90
C ALA A 262 -4.01 -18.06 2.64
N SER A 263 -2.72 -18.39 2.65
CA SER A 263 -1.87 -18.45 1.48
C SER A 263 -1.32 -19.86 1.39
N ILE A 264 -1.78 -20.61 0.38
CA ILE A 264 -1.45 -22.02 0.18
C ILE A 264 -0.99 -22.19 -1.26
N ARG A 265 0.08 -22.95 -1.46
CA ARG A 265 0.57 -23.37 -2.76
C ARG A 265 0.74 -24.88 -2.77
N ILE A 266 0.30 -25.53 -3.84
CA ILE A 266 0.44 -26.98 -4.03
C ILE A 266 1.33 -27.22 -5.23
N SER A 267 2.43 -27.95 -5.03
CA SER A 267 3.32 -28.34 -6.13
C SER A 267 2.76 -29.54 -6.89
N PRO A 268 3.17 -29.78 -8.15
CA PRO A 268 2.80 -30.98 -8.91
C PRO A 268 3.20 -32.30 -8.23
N LEU A 269 4.18 -32.26 -7.31
CA LEU A 269 4.62 -33.42 -6.54
C LEU A 269 3.72 -33.70 -5.32
N GLY A 270 2.72 -32.86 -5.08
CA GLY A 270 1.84 -32.94 -3.92
C GLY A 270 2.44 -32.35 -2.65
N VAL A 271 3.44 -31.47 -2.76
CA VAL A 271 3.97 -30.73 -1.61
C VAL A 271 3.11 -29.49 -1.40
N VAL A 272 2.57 -29.33 -0.20
CA VAL A 272 1.79 -28.17 0.21
C VAL A 272 2.69 -27.24 1.01
N GLN A 273 2.81 -26.01 0.53
CA GLN A 273 3.45 -24.91 1.23
C GLN A 273 2.37 -23.95 1.70
N VAL A 274 2.31 -23.74 3.01
CA VAL A 274 1.40 -22.81 3.68
C VAL A 274 2.25 -21.63 4.13
N GLY A 275 1.98 -20.45 3.59
CA GLY A 275 2.69 -19.26 4.01
C GLY A 275 2.18 -18.67 5.30
N TYR A 276 0.88 -18.43 5.29
CA TYR A 276 0.13 -18.11 6.49
C TYR A 276 -1.23 -18.79 6.39
N LEU A 277 -1.73 -19.25 7.54
CA LEU A 277 -3.07 -19.78 7.67
C LEU A 277 -3.55 -19.52 9.09
N PHE A 278 -4.69 -18.87 9.19
CA PHE A 278 -5.35 -18.65 10.48
C PHE A 278 -6.86 -18.49 10.25
N CYS A 279 -7.60 -18.71 11.33
CA CYS A 279 -9.05 -18.56 11.32
C CYS A 279 -9.48 -17.89 12.61
N ILE A 280 -10.28 -16.83 12.52
CA ILE A 280 -10.80 -16.05 13.64
C ILE A 280 -12.26 -16.43 13.89
N ASP A 281 -12.59 -16.72 15.15
CA ASP A 281 -13.96 -16.85 15.62
C ASP A 281 -14.57 -15.45 15.81
N LEU A 282 -15.35 -15.00 14.82
CA LEU A 282 -15.97 -13.67 14.87
C LEU A 282 -17.05 -13.57 15.94
N GLY A 283 -17.71 -14.67 16.30
CA GLY A 283 -18.69 -14.69 17.37
C GLY A 283 -18.03 -14.42 18.72
N LYS A 284 -16.90 -15.07 19.00
CA LYS A 284 -16.07 -14.81 20.18
C LYS A 284 -15.54 -13.38 20.18
N TYR A 285 -15.04 -12.90 19.06
CA TYR A 285 -14.53 -11.53 18.93
C TYR A 285 -15.61 -10.47 19.15
N LYS A 286 -16.78 -10.59 18.51
CA LYS A 286 -17.91 -9.65 18.67
C LYS A 286 -18.38 -9.58 20.13
N LYS A 287 -18.47 -10.71 20.83
CA LYS A 287 -18.79 -10.73 22.26
C LYS A 287 -17.77 -9.97 23.11
N SER A 288 -16.48 -10.06 22.75
CA SER A 288 -15.43 -9.28 23.42
C SER A 288 -15.64 -7.79 23.19
N LEU A 289 -15.92 -7.37 21.95
CA LEU A 289 -16.21 -5.97 21.63
C LEU A 289 -17.43 -5.44 22.39
N GLU A 290 -18.51 -6.22 22.46
CA GLU A 290 -19.68 -5.86 23.27
C GLU A 290 -19.36 -5.73 24.75
N GLY A 291 -18.49 -6.60 25.28
CA GLY A 291 -18.05 -6.52 26.68
C GLY A 291 -17.35 -5.21 26.99
N HIS A 292 -16.45 -4.75 26.09
CA HIS A 292 -15.79 -3.47 26.24
C HIS A 292 -16.75 -2.29 26.06
N ASN A 293 -17.64 -2.34 25.06
CA ASN A 293 -18.64 -1.28 24.85
C ASN A 293 -19.74 -1.21 25.93
N LYS A 294 -19.91 -2.25 26.77
CA LYS A 294 -20.88 -2.29 27.89
C LYS A 294 -20.26 -1.94 29.24
N MET A 295 -18.92 -2.01 29.35
CA MET A 295 -18.19 -1.45 30.49
C MET A 295 -18.01 0.07 30.35
N ASP A 296 -18.39 0.60 29.18
CA ASP A 296 -18.54 2.01 28.83
C ASP A 296 -19.97 2.52 29.10
#